data_AF-A0A6I1MYV6-F1
#
_entry.id   AF-A0A6I1MYV6-F1
#
_cell.length_a   1.000
_cell.length_b   1.000
_cell.length_c   1.000
_cell.angle_alpha   90.00
_cell.angle_beta   90.00
_cell.angle_gamma   90.00
#
_symmetry.space_group_name_H-M   'P 1'
#
loop_
_entity.id
_entity.type
_entity.pdbx_description
1 polymer ?
#
loop_
_entity_poly.entity_id
_entity_poly.type
_entity_poly.pdbx_seq_one_letter_code
_entity_poly.pdbx_strand_id
1 'polypeptide(L)'
;MAKILILSTSTGYGHDQAANSFKEILLAENNQVLVYDFLKSNKILNGSVVNGYELCANSLRLLYGIGYKITNNSFINKLNGIIFSSVCKSLLKVIDSYKPELIITTHPLCVSILSKLKKKNFISLPIISVVTDFKAHYTYISQEIDAYITASESTKNHMITKGINKNNIFSLGIPLRKEFYNSNKITKIHKTNNYFNILLMGGGMGLN
;
A
#
# COMPACT_ATOMS: atom_id res chain seq x y z
N MET A 1 9.28 2.73 22.82
CA MET A 1 7.92 2.26 22.48
C MET A 1 7.26 3.37 21.68
N ALA A 2 7.17 3.19 20.36
CA ALA A 2 6.66 4.22 19.45
C ALA A 2 5.18 4.00 19.12
N LYS A 3 4.45 5.09 18.83
CA LYS A 3 3.10 5.03 18.25
C LYS A 3 3.15 5.11 16.72
N ILE A 4 2.64 4.08 16.05
CA ILE A 4 2.75 3.92 14.59
C ILE A 4 1.36 3.87 13.97
N LEU A 5 1.10 4.75 13.01
CA LEU A 5 -0.13 4.77 12.22
C LEU A 5 0.12 4.13 10.86
N ILE A 6 -0.56 3.02 10.57
CA ILE A 6 -0.49 2.34 9.28
C ILE A 6 -1.75 2.66 8.46
N LEU A 7 -1.57 3.16 7.24
CA LEU A 7 -2.65 3.58 6.35
C LEU A 7 -2.79 2.62 5.16
N SER A 8 -3.98 2.04 5.02
CA SER A 8 -4.37 1.13 3.94
C SER A 8 -5.80 1.46 3.45
N THR A 9 -6.28 0.75 2.44
CA THR A 9 -7.70 0.71 2.04
C THR A 9 -7.95 -0.59 1.28
N SER A 10 -9.17 -1.13 1.38
CA SER A 10 -9.51 -2.42 0.78
C SER A 10 -9.73 -2.33 -0.73
N THR A 11 -8.68 -2.56 -1.51
CA THR A 11 -8.70 -2.70 -2.98
C THR A 11 -8.22 -4.10 -3.36
N GLY A 12 -9.04 -5.13 -3.08
CA GLY A 12 -8.69 -6.54 -3.35
C GLY A 12 -7.83 -7.21 -2.28
N TYR A 13 -7.88 -6.73 -1.03
CA TYR A 13 -7.28 -7.30 0.18
C TYR A 13 -5.73 -7.31 0.27
N GLY A 14 -5.00 -7.14 -0.83
CA GLY A 14 -3.54 -7.20 -0.85
C GLY A 14 -2.86 -6.15 0.04
N HIS A 15 -3.27 -4.88 -0.09
CA HIS A 15 -2.71 -3.78 0.70
C HIS A 15 -3.01 -3.90 2.20
N ASP A 16 -4.20 -4.40 2.56
CA ASP A 16 -4.58 -4.67 3.94
C ASP A 16 -3.78 -5.83 4.53
N GLN A 17 -3.52 -6.88 3.73
CA GLN A 17 -2.67 -7.98 4.16
C GLN A 17 -1.23 -7.52 4.42
N ALA A 18 -0.69 -6.62 3.58
CA ALA A 18 0.63 -6.02 3.83
C ALA A 18 0.63 -5.16 5.11
N ALA A 19 -0.42 -4.36 5.33
CA ALA A 19 -0.56 -3.51 6.52
C ALA A 19 -0.67 -4.34 7.81
N ASN A 20 -1.45 -5.41 7.77
CA ASN A 20 -1.61 -6.32 8.91
C ASN A 20 -0.33 -7.11 9.19
N SER A 21 0.43 -7.50 8.16
CA SER A 21 1.73 -8.16 8.34
C SER A 21 2.74 -7.22 9.03
N PHE A 22 2.77 -5.94 8.65
CA PHE A 22 3.55 -4.93 9.37
C PHE A 22 3.09 -4.75 10.81
N LYS A 23 1.78 -4.68 11.04
CA LYS A 23 1.21 -4.56 12.39
C LYS A 23 1.70 -5.68 13.30
N GLU A 24 1.66 -6.94 12.84
CA GLU A 24 2.13 -8.08 13.63
C GLU A 24 3.61 -7.96 14.01
N ILE A 25 4.47 -7.61 13.05
CA ILE A 25 5.91 -7.44 13.27
C ILE A 25 6.17 -6.32 14.30
N LEU A 26 5.55 -5.15 14.10
CA LEU A 26 5.78 -3.97 14.93
C LEU A 26 5.21 -4.12 16.35
N LEU A 27 4.10 -4.84 16.51
CA LEU A 27 3.55 -5.19 17.83
C LEU A 27 4.49 -6.13 18.60
N ALA A 28 5.16 -7.07 17.92
CA ALA A 28 6.13 -7.96 18.55
C ALA A 28 7.36 -7.23 19.10
N GLU A 29 7.66 -6.03 18.56
CA GLU A 29 8.73 -5.14 19.04
C GLU A 29 8.25 -4.15 20.14
N ASN A 30 7.11 -4.42 20.78
CA ASN A 30 6.52 -3.56 21.83
C ASN A 30 6.17 -2.14 21.37
N ASN A 31 5.77 -1.95 20.11
CA ASN A 31 5.20 -0.68 19.63
C ASN A 31 3.68 -0.65 19.79
N GLN A 32 3.09 0.55 19.80
CA GLN A 32 1.65 0.71 19.64
C GLN A 32 1.33 0.93 18.17
N VAL A 33 0.41 0.16 17.61
CA VAL A 33 0.12 0.21 16.17
C VAL A 33 -1.38 0.34 15.91
N LEU A 34 -1.75 1.35 15.14
CA LEU A 34 -3.11 1.54 14.62
C LEU A 34 -3.12 1.36 13.10
N VAL A 35 -3.87 0.39 12.60
CA VAL A 35 -4.18 0.29 11.16
C VAL A 35 -5.47 1.05 10.90
N TYR A 36 -5.44 1.99 9.98
CA TYR A 36 -6.56 2.86 9.64
C TYR A 36 -6.84 2.84 8.14
N ASP A 37 -8.10 2.56 7.79
CA ASP A 37 -8.60 2.73 6.44
C ASP A 37 -8.84 4.22 6.16
N PHE A 38 -8.00 4.80 5.30
CA PHE A 38 -8.05 6.24 5.02
C PHE A 38 -9.27 6.66 4.19
N LEU A 39 -9.96 5.74 3.51
CA LEU A 39 -11.18 6.04 2.76
C LEU A 39 -12.45 5.82 3.57
N LYS A 40 -12.38 5.09 4.70
CA LYS A 40 -13.54 4.78 5.55
C LYS A 40 -14.40 5.99 5.92
N SER A 41 -13.79 7.17 6.09
CA SER A 41 -14.50 8.41 6.44
C SER A 41 -15.31 9.02 5.30
N ASN A 42 -15.07 8.62 4.05
CA ASN A 42 -15.80 9.11 2.88
C ASN A 42 -16.35 7.93 2.08
N LYS A 43 -17.59 7.52 2.39
CA LYS A 43 -18.27 6.37 1.77
C LYS A 43 -18.35 6.45 0.25
N ILE A 44 -18.53 7.66 -0.30
CA ILE A 44 -18.63 7.86 -1.76
C ILE A 44 -17.28 7.56 -2.41
N LEU A 45 -16.20 8.18 -1.92
CA LEU A 45 -14.86 7.93 -2.44
C LEU A 45 -14.43 6.48 -2.21
N ASN A 46 -14.76 5.91 -1.06
CA ASN A 46 -14.49 4.51 -0.79
C ASN A 46 -15.17 3.62 -1.83
N GLY A 47 -16.49 3.77 -2.01
CA GLY A 47 -17.24 3.03 -3.02
C GLY A 47 -16.71 3.22 -4.43
N SER A 48 -16.35 4.44 -4.84
CA SER A 48 -15.78 4.70 -6.16
C SER A 48 -14.41 4.04 -6.37
N VAL A 49 -13.53 4.07 -5.36
CA VAL A 49 -12.20 3.46 -5.45
C VAL A 49 -12.29 1.94 -5.44
N VAL A 50 -13.07 1.38 -4.51
CA VAL A 50 -13.29 -0.07 -4.39
C VAL A 50 -13.94 -0.59 -5.67
N ASN A 51 -15.12 -0.07 -6.04
CA ASN A 51 -15.85 -0.56 -7.22
C ASN A 51 -15.07 -0.32 -8.52
N GLY A 52 -14.36 0.82 -8.63
CA GLY A 52 -13.50 1.09 -9.77
C GLY A 52 -12.35 0.08 -9.89
N TYR A 53 -11.76 -0.34 -8.78
CA TYR A 53 -10.78 -1.41 -8.76
C TYR A 53 -11.41 -2.75 -9.17
N GLU A 54 -12.55 -3.14 -8.59
CA GLU A 54 -13.22 -4.41 -8.92
C GLU A 54 -13.60 -4.48 -10.40
N LEU A 55 -14.12 -3.39 -10.97
CA LEU A 55 -14.42 -3.30 -12.40
C LEU A 55 -13.16 -3.45 -13.26
N CYS A 56 -12.06 -2.78 -12.91
CA CYS A 56 -10.78 -2.90 -13.61
C CYS A 56 -10.17 -4.31 -13.49
N ALA A 57 -10.37 -4.98 -12.35
CA ALA A 57 -9.88 -6.32 -12.11
C ALA A 57 -10.72 -7.38 -12.84
N ASN A 58 -12.03 -7.16 -12.98
CA ASN A 58 -12.97 -8.05 -13.66
C ASN A 58 -13.08 -7.83 -15.18
N SER A 59 -12.67 -6.68 -15.70
CA SER A 59 -12.95 -6.29 -17.10
C SER A 59 -11.68 -6.26 -17.97
N LEU A 60 -11.85 -6.59 -19.26
CA LEU A 60 -10.81 -6.75 -20.30
C LEU A 60 -9.57 -5.82 -20.17
N ARG A 61 -8.40 -6.41 -20.46
CA ARG A 61 -7.03 -5.86 -20.54
C ARG A 61 -6.91 -4.41 -21.09
N LEU A 62 -7.87 -3.97 -21.91
CA LEU A 62 -7.99 -2.62 -22.45
C LEU A 62 -8.32 -1.55 -21.40
N LEU A 63 -9.29 -1.78 -20.50
CA LEU A 63 -9.68 -0.80 -19.48
C LEU A 63 -8.57 -0.59 -18.45
N TYR A 64 -7.92 -1.68 -18.03
CA TYR A 64 -6.72 -1.62 -17.19
C TYR A 64 -5.60 -0.84 -17.87
N GLY A 65 -5.35 -1.07 -19.17
CA GLY A 65 -4.35 -0.35 -19.95
C GLY A 65 -4.63 1.15 -20.10
N ILE A 66 -5.90 1.54 -20.27
CA ILE A 66 -6.33 2.94 -20.35
C ILE A 66 -6.18 3.61 -18.98
N GLY A 67 -6.70 2.98 -17.92
CA GLY A 67 -6.54 3.44 -16.54
C GLY A 67 -5.07 3.67 -16.21
N TYR A 68 -4.22 2.65 -16.47
CA TYR A 68 -2.78 2.73 -16.28
C TYR A 68 -2.15 3.91 -17.04
N LYS A 69 -2.50 4.16 -18.30
CA LYS A 69 -1.95 5.31 -19.07
C LYS A 69 -2.37 6.65 -18.48
N ILE A 70 -3.62 6.78 -18.05
CA ILE A 70 -4.16 8.01 -17.46
C ILE A 70 -3.49 8.28 -16.11
N THR A 71 -3.34 7.24 -15.29
CA THR A 71 -2.84 7.38 -13.93
C THR A 71 -1.31 7.43 -13.89
N ASN A 72 -0.60 6.88 -14.88
CA ASN A 72 0.86 6.88 -14.95
C ASN A 72 1.41 8.19 -15.57
N ASN A 73 0.93 9.33 -15.06
CA ASN A 73 1.39 10.69 -15.40
C ASN A 73 1.71 11.47 -14.10
N SER A 74 2.71 12.35 -14.13
CA SER A 74 3.13 13.19 -13.00
C SER A 74 2.01 14.09 -12.44
N PHE A 75 1.01 14.46 -13.26
CA PHE A 75 -0.13 15.27 -12.81
C PHE A 75 -1.10 14.54 -11.87
N ILE A 76 -1.07 13.19 -11.82
CA ILE A 76 -2.06 12.40 -11.06
C ILE A 76 -2.06 12.73 -9.56
N ASN A 77 -0.88 12.99 -8.98
CA ASN A 77 -0.74 13.28 -7.56
C ASN A 77 -1.33 14.65 -7.19
N LYS A 78 -1.29 15.63 -8.11
CA LYS A 78 -1.93 16.93 -7.91
C LYS A 78 -3.45 16.78 -7.92
N LEU A 79 -3.99 16.00 -8.85
CA LEU A 79 -5.42 15.75 -8.98
C LEU A 79 -5.96 14.96 -7.77
N ASN A 80 -5.26 13.89 -7.38
CA ASN A 80 -5.60 13.11 -6.18
C ASN A 80 -5.66 13.98 -4.93
N GLY A 81 -4.71 14.90 -4.76
CA GLY A 81 -4.75 15.84 -3.64
C GLY A 81 -6.04 16.65 -3.57
N ILE A 82 -6.64 17.02 -4.70
CA ILE A 82 -7.91 17.75 -4.77
C ILE A 82 -9.09 16.82 -4.45
N ILE A 83 -9.16 15.68 -5.16
CA ILE A 83 -10.24 14.68 -5.02
C ILE A 83 -10.35 14.20 -3.56
N PHE A 84 -9.21 13.93 -2.92
CA PHE A 84 -9.14 13.39 -1.56
C PHE A 84 -9.06 14.48 -0.47
N SER A 85 -9.50 15.71 -0.75
CA SER A 85 -9.45 16.82 0.23
C SER A 85 -10.27 16.55 1.51
N SER A 86 -11.43 15.90 1.38
CA SER A 86 -12.25 15.46 2.52
C SER A 86 -11.54 14.40 3.37
N VAL A 87 -10.84 13.48 2.71
CA VAL A 87 -10.01 12.46 3.35
C VAL A 87 -8.83 13.09 4.08
N CYS A 88 -8.18 14.11 3.50
CA CYS A 88 -7.12 14.87 4.18
C CYS A 88 -7.59 15.40 5.54
N LYS A 89 -8.80 16.00 5.60
CA LYS A 89 -9.38 16.54 6.83
C LYS A 89 -9.64 15.45 7.86
N SER A 90 -10.18 14.31 7.44
CA SER A 90 -10.43 13.18 8.35
C SER A 90 -9.13 12.59 8.87
N LEU A 91 -8.12 12.46 8.00
CA LEU A 91 -6.83 11.90 8.38
C LEU A 91 -6.11 12.80 9.40
N LEU A 92 -6.18 14.12 9.26
CA LEU A 92 -5.65 15.04 10.27
C LEU A 92 -6.28 14.81 11.65
N LYS A 93 -7.60 14.63 11.74
CA LYS A 93 -8.27 14.32 13.01
C LYS A 93 -7.76 13.01 13.64
N VAL A 94 -7.48 12.00 12.82
CA VAL A 94 -6.91 10.73 13.28
C VAL A 94 -5.48 10.93 13.78
N ILE A 95 -4.67 11.70 13.04
CA ILE A 95 -3.30 12.02 13.43
C ILE A 95 -3.28 12.81 14.75
N ASP A 96 -4.13 13.84 14.89
CA ASP A 96 -4.21 14.68 16.08
C ASP A 96 -4.66 13.92 17.33
N SER A 97 -5.59 12.96 17.16
CA SER A 97 -6.11 12.15 18.27
C SER A 97 -5.15 11.03 18.67
N TYR A 98 -4.61 10.29 17.71
CA TYR A 98 -3.73 9.16 17.97
C TYR A 98 -2.32 9.60 18.37
N LYS A 99 -1.86 10.75 17.83
CA LYS A 99 -0.50 11.31 17.98
C LYS A 99 0.59 10.29 17.62
N PRO A 100 0.63 9.79 16.36
CA PRO A 100 1.68 8.88 15.93
C PRO A 100 3.03 9.61 15.85
N GLU A 101 4.10 8.85 16.02
CA GLU A 101 5.49 9.27 15.79
C GLU A 101 5.99 8.87 14.40
N LEU A 102 5.29 7.92 13.76
CA LEU A 102 5.59 7.41 12.43
C LEU A 102 4.30 7.07 11.67
N ILE A 103 4.27 7.41 10.38
CA ILE A 103 3.23 6.97 9.46
C ILE A 103 3.83 5.96 8.46
N ILE A 104 3.17 4.81 8.32
CA ILE A 104 3.45 3.84 7.26
C ILE A 104 2.24 3.78 6.34
N THR A 105 2.42 3.73 5.03
CA THR A 105 1.32 3.43 4.10
C THR A 105 1.66 2.28 3.17
N THR A 106 0.70 1.39 2.97
CA THR A 106 0.80 0.29 2.02
C THR A 106 0.05 0.55 0.73
N HIS A 107 -0.61 1.71 0.58
CA HIS A 107 -1.50 1.98 -0.55
C HIS A 107 -1.05 3.20 -1.37
N PRO A 108 -0.96 3.11 -2.70
CA PRO A 108 -0.41 4.17 -3.55
C PRO A 108 -1.19 5.48 -3.47
N LEU A 109 -2.52 5.45 -3.40
CA LEU A 109 -3.31 6.68 -3.33
C LEU A 109 -3.03 7.50 -2.07
N CYS A 110 -2.68 6.85 -0.97
CA CYS A 110 -2.39 7.51 0.30
C CYS A 110 -1.10 8.34 0.24
N VAL A 111 -0.12 7.94 -0.59
CA VAL A 111 1.11 8.70 -0.81
C VAL A 111 0.79 10.13 -1.20
N SER A 112 -0.08 10.34 -2.19
CA SER A 112 -0.45 11.69 -2.65
C SER A 112 -1.15 12.54 -1.57
N ILE A 113 -1.96 11.90 -0.71
CA ILE A 113 -2.66 12.53 0.41
C ILE A 113 -1.66 13.01 1.45
N LEU A 114 -0.79 12.11 1.90
CA LEU A 114 0.28 12.39 2.87
C LEU A 114 1.25 13.46 2.35
N SER A 115 1.64 13.35 1.08
CA SER A 115 2.49 14.34 0.40
C SER A 115 1.88 15.72 0.46
N LYS A 116 0.57 15.83 0.18
CA LYS A 116 -0.15 17.10 0.24
C LYS A 116 -0.19 17.66 1.67
N LEU A 117 -0.44 16.82 2.67
CA LEU A 117 -0.45 17.25 4.07
C LEU A 117 0.91 17.78 4.50
N LYS A 118 1.99 17.07 4.13
CA LYS A 118 3.37 17.46 4.46
C LYS A 118 3.83 18.72 3.71
N LYS A 119 3.56 18.84 2.40
CA LYS A 119 3.83 20.09 1.63
C LYS A 119 3.19 21.33 2.22
N LYS A 120 1.99 21.16 2.78
CA LYS A 120 1.22 22.24 3.38
C LYS A 120 1.57 22.48 4.85
N ASN A 121 2.60 21.80 5.37
CA ASN A 121 3.06 21.88 6.76
C ASN A 121 1.97 21.54 7.79
N PHE A 122 0.95 20.75 7.41
CA PHE A 122 -0.03 20.26 8.37
C PHE A 122 0.51 19.11 9.23
N ILE A 123 1.54 18.41 8.74
CA ILE A 123 2.26 17.37 9.46
C ILE A 123 3.76 17.49 9.17
N SER A 124 4.59 17.11 10.13
CA SER A 124 6.05 17.00 10.01
C SER A 124 6.57 15.59 10.30
N LEU A 125 5.65 14.62 10.43
CA LEU A 125 5.95 13.24 10.79
C LEU A 125 6.76 12.52 9.70
N PRO A 126 7.65 11.58 10.08
CA PRO A 126 8.28 10.69 9.12
C PRO A 126 7.24 9.76 8.49
N ILE A 127 7.41 9.50 7.19
CA ILE A 127 6.49 8.73 6.35
C ILE A 127 7.26 7.66 5.58
N ILE A 128 6.83 6.42 5.75
CA ILE A 128 7.32 5.27 5.00
C ILE A 128 6.23 4.79 4.04
N SER A 129 6.56 4.66 2.76
CA SER A 129 5.67 4.03 1.77
C SER A 129 6.17 2.64 1.41
N VAL A 130 5.31 1.64 1.63
CA VAL A 130 5.54 0.25 1.24
C VAL A 130 4.94 0.06 -0.14
N VAL A 131 5.79 -0.17 -1.13
CA VAL A 131 5.40 -0.38 -2.52
C VAL A 131 5.06 -1.85 -2.71
N THR A 132 3.76 -2.15 -2.78
CA THR A 132 3.26 -3.52 -2.94
C THR A 132 3.19 -3.96 -4.40
N ASP A 133 3.47 -3.06 -5.35
CA ASP A 133 3.38 -3.30 -6.78
C ASP A 133 4.78 -3.58 -7.36
N PHE A 134 4.91 -4.60 -8.23
CA PHE A 134 6.19 -4.90 -8.88
C PHE A 134 6.69 -3.77 -9.79
N LYS A 135 5.77 -3.03 -10.42
CA LYS A 135 6.06 -1.77 -11.13
C LYS A 135 5.49 -0.60 -10.33
N ALA A 136 6.36 0.28 -9.84
CA ALA A 136 5.94 1.46 -9.10
C ALA A 136 5.19 2.43 -10.02
N HIS A 137 3.87 2.42 -9.91
CA HIS A 137 2.99 3.37 -10.56
C HIS A 137 3.27 4.81 -10.07
N TYR A 138 3.03 5.86 -10.89
CA TYR A 138 3.34 7.26 -10.49
C TYR A 138 2.66 7.73 -9.20
N THR A 139 1.58 7.06 -8.79
CA THR A 139 0.90 7.29 -7.52
C THR A 139 1.77 7.00 -6.30
N TYR A 140 2.81 6.17 -6.43
CA TYR A 140 3.81 5.97 -5.36
C TYR A 140 4.88 7.07 -5.31
N ILE A 141 5.00 7.92 -6.33
CA ILE A 141 6.16 8.82 -6.49
C ILE A 141 5.89 10.18 -5.83
N SER A 142 6.65 10.50 -4.78
CA SER A 142 6.62 11.79 -4.11
C SER A 142 7.98 12.08 -3.44
N GLN A 143 8.40 13.35 -3.46
CA GLN A 143 9.61 13.81 -2.77
C GLN A 143 9.39 14.06 -1.28
N GLU A 144 8.15 13.94 -0.81
CA GLU A 144 7.75 14.23 0.57
C GLU A 144 7.77 12.98 1.45
N ILE A 145 7.84 11.80 0.83
CA ILE A 145 7.99 10.52 1.52
C ILE A 145 9.45 10.36 1.92
N ASP A 146 9.68 10.07 3.20
CA ASP A 146 11.03 10.00 3.77
C ASP A 146 11.73 8.69 3.42
N ALA A 147 10.98 7.60 3.35
CA ALA A 147 11.51 6.31 2.91
C ALA A 147 10.50 5.46 2.15
N TYR A 148 11.03 4.64 1.26
CA TYR A 148 10.30 3.67 0.47
C TYR A 148 10.82 2.26 0.75
N ILE A 149 9.91 1.33 0.96
CA ILE A 149 10.21 -0.10 1.01
C ILE A 149 9.69 -0.73 -0.27
N THR A 150 10.54 -1.45 -0.99
CA THR A 150 10.20 -2.08 -2.27
C THR A 150 10.38 -3.58 -2.24
N ALA A 151 9.60 -4.27 -3.07
CA ALA A 151 9.66 -5.72 -3.21
C ALA A 151 11.00 -6.23 -3.76
N SER A 152 11.68 -5.42 -4.58
CA SER A 152 12.88 -5.82 -5.30
C SER A 152 13.75 -4.63 -5.71
N GLU A 153 15.01 -4.89 -6.02
CA GLU A 153 15.93 -3.91 -6.62
C GLU A 153 15.42 -3.40 -7.99
N SER A 154 14.68 -4.22 -8.74
CA SER A 154 14.04 -3.79 -9.99
C SER A 154 13.03 -2.67 -9.76
N THR A 155 12.17 -2.81 -8.75
CA THR A 155 11.18 -1.79 -8.38
C THR A 155 11.86 -0.52 -7.89
N LYS A 156 12.92 -0.65 -7.07
CA LYS A 156 13.76 0.46 -6.62
C LYS A 156 14.38 1.22 -7.78
N ASN A 157 15.04 0.53 -8.71
CA ASN A 157 15.63 1.14 -9.90
C ASN A 157 14.57 1.89 -10.72
N HIS A 158 13.37 1.33 -10.87
CA HIS A 158 12.27 2.03 -11.54
C HIS A 158 11.89 3.34 -10.83
N MET A 159 11.81 3.35 -9.49
CA MET A 159 11.53 4.57 -8.72
C MET A 159 12.64 5.62 -8.84
N ILE A 160 13.90 5.17 -8.89
CA ILE A 160 15.06 6.06 -9.13
C ILE A 160 14.91 6.75 -10.50
N THR A 161 14.53 6.00 -11.56
CA THR A 161 14.29 6.62 -12.88
C THR A 161 13.14 7.64 -12.88
N LYS A 162 12.25 7.59 -11.89
CA LYS A 162 11.16 8.56 -11.68
C LYS A 162 11.54 9.69 -10.72
N GLY A 163 12.81 9.79 -10.32
CA GLY A 163 13.37 10.92 -9.59
C GLY A 163 13.41 10.78 -8.06
N ILE A 164 13.09 9.61 -7.50
CA ILE A 164 13.24 9.38 -6.05
C ILE A 164 14.70 9.13 -5.72
N ASN A 165 15.21 9.75 -4.64
CA ASN A 165 16.58 9.56 -4.19
C ASN A 165 16.81 8.09 -3.80
N LYS A 166 17.87 7.47 -4.35
CA LYS A 166 18.24 6.08 -4.08
C LYS A 166 18.43 5.78 -2.59
N ASN A 167 18.90 6.75 -1.80
CA ASN A 167 19.16 6.59 -0.37
C ASN A 167 17.86 6.53 0.46
N ASN A 168 16.73 6.91 -0.15
CA ASN A 168 15.42 6.85 0.48
C ASN A 168 14.68 5.56 0.08
N ILE A 169 15.29 4.64 -0.69
CA ILE A 169 14.62 3.42 -1.17
C ILE A 169 15.36 2.18 -0.70
N PHE A 170 14.63 1.32 0.01
CA PHE A 170 15.14 0.09 0.61
C PHE A 170 14.42 -1.12 -0.01
N SER A 171 15.18 -2.05 -0.59
CA SER A 171 14.63 -3.27 -1.19
C SER A 171 14.64 -4.41 -0.17
N LEU A 172 13.64 -4.40 0.71
CA LEU A 172 13.53 -5.35 1.83
C LEU A 172 12.47 -6.44 1.60
N GLY A 173 11.72 -6.38 0.49
CA GLY A 173 10.60 -7.26 0.21
C GLY A 173 9.26 -6.69 0.69
N ILE A 174 8.17 -7.34 0.27
CA ILE A 174 6.82 -7.03 0.77
C ILE A 174 6.62 -7.82 2.08
N PRO A 175 6.13 -7.19 3.16
CA PRO A 175 5.87 -7.87 4.42
C PRO A 175 4.85 -9.01 4.23
N LEU A 176 5.24 -10.22 4.64
CA LEU A 176 4.38 -11.40 4.64
C LEU A 176 3.90 -11.72 6.07
N ARG A 177 2.83 -12.52 6.18
CA ARG A 177 2.42 -13.07 7.48
C ARG A 177 3.52 -13.95 8.07
N LYS A 178 3.62 -13.97 9.39
CA LYS A 178 4.67 -14.71 10.12
C LYS A 178 4.77 -16.19 9.73
N GLU A 179 3.65 -16.82 9.37
CA GLU A 179 3.59 -18.23 8.99
C GLU A 179 4.37 -18.52 7.70
N PHE A 180 4.50 -17.54 6.80
CA PHE A 180 5.26 -17.70 5.55
C PHE A 180 6.78 -17.67 5.75
N TYR A 181 7.28 -17.17 6.90
CA TYR A 181 8.71 -17.24 7.21
C TYR A 181 9.12 -18.57 7.87
N ASN A 182 8.14 -19.35 8.37
CA ASN A 182 8.39 -20.64 8.99
C ASN A 182 8.18 -21.77 7.97
N SER A 183 9.23 -22.12 7.23
CA SER A 183 9.25 -23.21 6.24
C SER A 183 9.04 -24.62 6.83
N ASN A 184 9.12 -24.77 8.16
CA ASN A 184 9.08 -26.07 8.84
C ASN A 184 7.68 -26.71 8.97
N LYS A 185 6.63 -26.05 8.46
CA LYS A 185 5.24 -26.55 8.50
C LYS A 185 4.66 -26.88 7.12
N ILE A 186 5.47 -27.39 6.20
CA ILE A 186 4.91 -28.15 5.08
C ILE A 186 4.40 -29.47 5.65
N THR A 187 3.22 -29.45 6.28
CA THR A 187 2.44 -30.67 6.44
C THR A 187 2.34 -31.28 5.05
N LYS A 188 2.77 -32.53 4.90
CA LYS A 188 2.64 -33.29 3.66
C LYS A 188 1.14 -33.38 3.30
N ILE A 189 0.62 -32.35 2.63
CA ILE A 189 -0.57 -32.43 1.78
C ILE A 189 -0.15 -33.06 0.43
N HIS A 190 1.02 -33.69 0.37
CA HIS A 190 1.31 -34.66 -0.66
C HIS A 190 0.38 -35.84 -0.42
N LYS A 191 -0.72 -35.91 -1.18
CA LYS A 191 -1.28 -37.22 -1.50
C LYS A 191 -0.11 -38.01 -2.09
N THR A 192 0.24 -39.12 -1.45
CA THR A 192 1.36 -40.02 -1.76
C THR A 192 1.17 -40.78 -3.08
N ASN A 193 0.35 -40.27 -3.99
CA ASN A 193 0.10 -40.88 -5.29
C ASN A 193 0.85 -40.06 -6.35
N ASN A 194 1.42 -40.76 -7.34
CA ASN A 194 2.28 -40.27 -8.44
C ASN A 194 1.67 -39.19 -9.37
N TYR A 195 0.89 -38.25 -8.85
CA TYR A 195 0.23 -37.19 -9.61
C TYR A 195 0.94 -35.86 -9.44
N PHE A 196 0.96 -35.09 -10.53
CA PHE A 196 1.38 -33.70 -10.54
C PHE A 196 0.34 -32.83 -9.81
N ASN A 197 0.76 -32.10 -8.78
CA ASN A 197 -0.12 -31.25 -7.99
C ASN A 197 -0.06 -29.80 -8.50
N ILE A 198 -1.23 -29.20 -8.78
CA ILE A 198 -1.35 -27.81 -9.23
C ILE A 198 -2.05 -27.00 -8.15
N LEU A 199 -1.44 -25.89 -7.73
CA LEU A 199 -2.07 -24.89 -6.86
C LEU A 199 -2.70 -23.79 -7.73
N LEU A 200 -4.03 -23.74 -7.76
CA LEU A 200 -4.79 -22.69 -8.43
C LEU A 200 -5.24 -21.65 -7.40
N MET A 201 -4.91 -20.37 -7.63
CA MET A 201 -5.26 -19.26 -6.74
C MET A 201 -5.70 -18.04 -7.55
N GLY A 202 -6.81 -17.41 -7.13
CA GLY A 202 -7.34 -16.16 -7.71
C GLY A 202 -7.23 -14.94 -6.76
N GLY A 203 -6.35 -15.00 -5.76
CA GLY A 203 -6.23 -13.98 -4.73
C GLY A 203 -7.46 -13.88 -3.80
N GLY A 204 -7.53 -12.81 -3.00
CA GLY A 204 -8.57 -12.64 -1.97
C GLY A 204 -9.99 -12.44 -2.50
N MET A 205 -10.12 -12.05 -3.77
CA MET A 205 -11.42 -11.85 -4.43
C MET A 205 -11.86 -13.05 -5.29
N GLY A 206 -10.97 -14.01 -5.56
CA GLY A 206 -11.31 -15.20 -6.35
C GLY A 206 -11.78 -14.89 -7.78
N LEU A 207 -11.31 -13.78 -8.37
CA LEU A 207 -11.72 -13.36 -9.71
C LEU A 207 -11.10 -14.29 -10.77
N ASN A 208 -11.92 -14.68 -11.76
CA ASN A 208 -11.57 -15.52 -12.91
C ASN A 208 -11.71 -14.74 -14.21
#